data_AF-A0A5S4H4Y2-F1
#
_entry.id   AF-A0A5S4H4Y2-F1
#
_cell.length_a   1.000
_cell.length_b   1.000
_cell.length_c   1.000
_cell.angle_alpha   90.00
_cell.angle_beta   90.00
_cell.angle_gamma   90.00
#
_symmetry.space_group_name_H-M   'P 1'
#
loop_
_entity.id
_entity.type
_entity.pdbx_description
1 polymer ?
#
loop_
_entity_poly.entity_id
_entity_poly.type
_entity_poly.pdbx_seq_one_letter_code
_entity_poly.pdbx_strand_id
1 'polypeptide(L)'
;MTGKHSTGNHNSGNDSTGKKSRKPGLFGLSPRANGAILGLAAIGVAATTLQATAGSSESGTSVASVQSIPQQRSAEAEPRTDPEKGSGSSAKPDETDKRSKVIELAKTWNPHSSRRVPYSQTDYHNGYRTDCSGFVAMTLGLAKPGPNTVGLTSSRYTERIKMSELKKGDLVMDAEGTNTTRHVVIFEKWADKAHTSYWAYEQRGRYGTDYRTRDYGLDSGSEYKAYRPKKLSGA
;
A
#
# COMPACT_ATOMS: atom_id res chain seq x y z
N MET A 1 -23.67 -30.31 63.54
CA MET A 1 -23.74 -30.71 62.12
C MET A 1 -22.31 -30.97 61.67
N THR A 2 -21.90 -32.23 61.81
CA THR A 2 -20.51 -32.72 61.74
C THR A 2 -20.40 -33.67 60.54
N GLY A 3 -19.31 -33.51 59.78
CA GLY A 3 -19.14 -34.09 58.45
C GLY A 3 -18.82 -35.58 58.40
N LYS A 4 -18.88 -36.13 57.18
CA LYS A 4 -18.36 -37.46 56.81
C LYS A 4 -17.91 -37.50 55.33
N HIS A 5 -16.65 -37.88 55.16
CA HIS A 5 -15.98 -38.73 54.15
C HIS A 5 -16.19 -38.53 52.62
N SER A 6 -15.09 -38.50 51.86
CA SER A 6 -14.66 -39.67 51.06
C SER A 6 -13.23 -39.53 50.51
N THR A 7 -12.58 -40.67 50.39
CA THR A 7 -11.14 -40.98 50.24
C THR A 7 -10.62 -40.93 48.80
N GLY A 8 -9.42 -40.37 48.62
CA GLY A 8 -8.64 -40.47 47.38
C GLY A 8 -7.80 -41.76 47.34
N ASN A 9 -7.85 -42.47 46.21
CA ASN A 9 -7.08 -43.68 45.96
C ASN A 9 -5.78 -43.33 45.22
N HIS A 10 -4.64 -43.72 45.81
CA HIS A 10 -3.33 -43.79 45.15
C HIS A 10 -3.18 -45.15 44.47
N ASN A 11 -2.49 -45.22 43.33
CA ASN A 11 -1.63 -46.36 43.07
C ASN A 11 -0.37 -45.95 42.28
N SER A 12 0.77 -46.31 42.86
CA SER A 12 2.13 -46.23 42.32
C SER A 12 2.60 -47.61 41.84
N GLY A 13 3.62 -47.65 40.99
CA GLY A 13 4.37 -48.87 40.62
C GLY A 13 4.65 -48.89 39.12
N ASN A 14 5.74 -48.36 38.57
CA ASN A 14 7.19 -48.54 38.80
C ASN A 14 7.80 -49.76 38.06
N ASP A 15 8.83 -49.47 37.24
CA ASP A 15 9.97 -50.31 36.80
C ASP A 15 9.71 -51.60 35.98
N SER A 16 10.57 -52.11 35.10
CA SER A 16 11.94 -51.78 34.66
C SER A 16 12.27 -52.56 33.36
N THR A 17 13.16 -51.97 32.56
CA THR A 17 14.20 -52.56 31.67
C THR A 17 14.04 -53.95 31.02
N GLY A 18 14.24 -54.01 29.69
CA GLY A 18 14.60 -55.24 28.96
C GLY A 18 15.18 -54.97 27.56
N LYS A 19 16.52 -54.97 27.43
CA LYS A 19 17.28 -55.01 26.16
C LYS A 19 17.10 -56.37 25.47
N LYS A 20 16.94 -56.40 24.13
CA LYS A 20 17.68 -57.32 23.22
C LYS A 20 17.49 -56.96 21.74
N SER A 21 18.63 -56.86 21.05
CA SER A 21 18.84 -56.53 19.64
C SER A 21 18.46 -57.67 18.68
N ARG A 22 17.96 -57.34 17.47
CA ARG A 22 18.30 -57.97 16.17
C ARG A 22 18.02 -56.99 14.99
N LYS A 23 19.00 -56.78 14.12
CA LYS A 23 18.92 -56.22 12.73
C LYS A 23 19.27 -57.38 11.75
N PRO A 24 19.22 -57.24 10.40
CA PRO A 24 18.41 -56.40 9.49
C PRO A 24 17.75 -57.23 8.34
N GLY A 25 16.80 -56.64 7.59
CA GLY A 25 16.40 -57.10 6.25
C GLY A 25 16.31 -55.87 5.33
N LEU A 26 17.23 -55.69 4.38
CA LEU A 26 17.27 -56.23 3.01
C LEU A 26 16.35 -55.46 2.02
N PHE A 27 17.01 -54.55 1.30
CA PHE A 27 16.76 -54.03 -0.05
C PHE A 27 15.30 -53.93 -0.56
N GLY A 28 14.84 -52.69 -0.73
CA GLY A 28 13.75 -52.32 -1.63
C GLY A 28 14.11 -51.06 -2.41
N LEU A 29 14.98 -51.19 -3.41
CA LEU A 29 15.21 -50.17 -4.44
C LEU A 29 14.09 -50.26 -5.46
N SER A 30 13.36 -49.16 -5.69
CA SER A 30 12.54 -48.98 -6.89
C SER A 30 13.02 -47.75 -7.64
N PRO A 31 13.58 -47.89 -8.85
CA PRO A 31 13.78 -46.76 -9.75
C PRO A 31 12.52 -46.58 -10.62
N ARG A 32 12.02 -45.36 -10.70
CA ARG A 32 11.25 -44.91 -11.87
C ARG A 32 11.90 -43.66 -12.42
N ALA A 33 12.65 -43.88 -13.49
CA ALA A 33 13.23 -42.86 -14.32
C ALA A 33 12.27 -42.52 -15.49
N ASN A 34 12.41 -41.26 -15.93
CA ASN A 34 12.18 -40.72 -17.27
C ASN A 34 10.75 -40.42 -17.73
N GLY A 35 10.59 -39.14 -18.09
CA GLY A 35 9.47 -38.63 -18.87
C GLY A 35 9.47 -37.11 -19.03
N ALA A 36 10.62 -36.49 -19.35
CA ALA A 36 10.65 -35.10 -19.79
C ALA A 36 10.28 -35.06 -21.29
N ILE A 37 9.09 -34.55 -21.62
CA ILE A 37 8.72 -34.22 -23.00
C ILE A 37 9.00 -32.73 -23.20
N LEU A 38 10.10 -32.43 -23.90
CA LEU A 38 10.30 -31.14 -24.56
C LEU A 38 9.32 -31.06 -25.74
N GLY A 39 8.25 -30.28 -25.57
CA GLY A 39 7.36 -29.87 -26.66
C GLY A 39 7.77 -28.49 -27.18
N LEU A 40 8.68 -28.44 -28.15
CA LEU A 40 8.94 -27.26 -28.98
C LEU A 40 7.78 -27.10 -29.97
N ALA A 41 6.86 -26.17 -29.70
CA ALA A 41 5.89 -25.71 -30.69
C ALA A 41 6.33 -24.34 -31.21
N ALA A 42 7.07 -24.34 -32.33
CA ALA A 42 7.26 -23.17 -33.16
C ALA A 42 6.03 -23.03 -34.07
N ILE A 43 5.23 -21.98 -33.88
CA ILE A 43 4.13 -21.63 -34.78
C ILE A 43 4.32 -20.20 -35.25
N GLY A 44 4.74 -20.09 -36.51
CA GLY A 44 4.32 -19.12 -37.53
C GLY A 44 4.29 -17.64 -37.17
N VAL A 45 5.33 -16.92 -37.55
CA VAL A 45 5.26 -15.47 -37.81
C VAL A 45 4.54 -15.27 -39.14
N ALA A 46 3.28 -14.83 -39.10
CA ALA A 46 2.59 -14.30 -40.28
C ALA A 46 2.87 -12.80 -40.39
N ALA A 47 3.79 -12.44 -41.28
CA ALA A 47 3.98 -11.07 -41.73
C ALA A 47 2.80 -10.67 -42.62
N THR A 48 2.00 -9.69 -42.19
CA THR A 48 1.06 -8.99 -43.06
C THR A 48 1.59 -7.59 -43.33
N THR A 49 1.79 -7.32 -44.62
CA THR A 49 2.24 -6.03 -45.17
C THR A 49 1.08 -5.06 -45.34
N LEU A 50 1.32 -3.82 -44.92
CA LEU A 50 0.85 -2.54 -45.49
C LEU A 50 -0.66 -2.35 -45.76
N GLN A 51 -1.24 -1.35 -45.09
CA GLN A 51 -1.81 -0.19 -45.80
C GLN A 51 -1.96 1.00 -44.85
N ALA A 52 -1.10 2.00 -45.06
CA ALA A 52 -1.31 3.35 -44.58
C ALA A 52 -2.17 4.08 -45.61
N THR A 53 -3.37 4.49 -45.23
CA THR A 53 -4.15 5.47 -45.98
C THR A 53 -3.94 6.82 -45.33
N ALA A 54 -3.00 7.58 -45.90
CA ALA A 54 -2.95 9.02 -45.73
C ALA A 54 -4.10 9.63 -46.57
N GLY A 55 -5.02 10.32 -45.91
CA GLY A 55 -5.99 11.21 -46.52
C GLY A 55 -5.85 12.59 -45.89
N SER A 56 -5.27 13.52 -46.65
CA SER A 56 -5.19 14.95 -46.33
C SER A 56 -6.47 15.69 -46.73
N SER A 57 -6.58 16.91 -46.16
CA SER A 57 -7.34 18.07 -46.64
C SER A 57 -8.80 18.16 -46.20
N GLU A 58 -9.37 19.30 -45.83
CA GLU A 58 -8.91 20.64 -45.40
C GLU A 58 -10.20 21.42 -45.05
N SER A 59 -10.03 22.57 -44.40
CA SER A 59 -10.94 23.73 -44.43
C SER A 59 -12.19 23.75 -43.54
N GLY A 60 -12.20 24.75 -42.65
CA GLY A 60 -13.35 25.15 -41.86
C GLY A 60 -13.03 26.29 -40.89
N THR A 61 -12.50 27.41 -41.40
CA THR A 61 -12.41 28.67 -40.66
C THR A 61 -13.83 29.17 -40.33
N SER A 62 -14.12 29.41 -39.05
CA SER A 62 -15.15 30.37 -38.65
C SER A 62 -14.61 31.24 -37.53
N VAL A 63 -14.41 32.51 -37.89
CA VAL A 63 -14.04 33.62 -37.03
C VAL A 63 -15.29 34.22 -36.38
N ALA A 64 -15.06 34.76 -35.19
CA ALA A 64 -15.73 35.90 -34.57
C ALA A 64 -17.23 35.81 -34.27
N SER A 65 -17.56 36.00 -32.98
CA SER A 65 -18.42 37.11 -32.55
C SER A 65 -18.25 37.37 -31.05
N VAL A 66 -17.59 38.49 -30.74
CA VAL A 66 -17.65 39.16 -29.44
C VAL A 66 -18.83 40.13 -29.50
N GLN A 67 -19.76 40.05 -28.56
CA GLN A 67 -20.67 41.15 -28.27
C GLN A 67 -20.94 41.22 -26.76
N SER A 68 -20.84 42.44 -26.26
CA SER A 68 -20.79 42.82 -24.85
C SER A 68 -22.12 43.47 -24.41
N ILE A 69 -22.60 43.10 -23.21
CA ILE A 69 -23.20 43.96 -22.13
C ILE A 69 -24.54 44.70 -22.46
N PRO A 70 -25.61 44.66 -21.61
CA PRO A 70 -25.57 45.30 -20.29
C PRO A 70 -26.35 44.72 -19.09
N GLN A 71 -25.82 45.16 -17.96
CA GLN A 71 -26.24 45.21 -16.56
C GLN A 71 -27.69 45.67 -16.31
N GLN A 72 -28.41 44.97 -15.44
CA GLN A 72 -29.47 45.55 -14.60
C GLN A 72 -29.39 45.05 -13.15
N ARG A 73 -29.79 45.94 -12.26
CA ARG A 73 -29.46 46.08 -10.84
C ARG A 73 -30.70 45.84 -9.96
N SER A 74 -30.45 45.56 -8.68
CA SER A 74 -31.34 45.70 -7.50
C SER A 74 -32.32 44.53 -7.24
N ALA A 75 -32.55 44.03 -6.02
CA ALA A 75 -32.43 44.58 -4.64
C ALA A 75 -32.12 43.43 -3.63
N GLU A 76 -31.28 43.60 -2.59
CA GLU A 76 -31.58 44.03 -1.19
C GLU A 76 -32.63 43.11 -0.48
N ALA A 77 -32.49 42.48 0.70
CA ALA A 77 -31.70 42.72 1.92
C ALA A 77 -31.58 41.45 2.82
N GLU A 78 -30.41 41.27 3.48
CA GLU A 78 -30.03 40.85 4.87
C GLU A 78 -31.03 40.14 5.85
N PRO A 79 -30.60 39.63 7.03
CA PRO A 79 -29.40 38.86 7.40
C PRO A 79 -29.76 37.55 8.17
N ARG A 80 -28.93 36.51 8.12
CA ARG A 80 -28.93 35.47 9.19
C ARG A 80 -27.52 35.10 9.56
N THR A 81 -27.09 35.72 10.65
CA THR A 81 -26.09 35.20 11.58
C THR A 81 -26.50 33.83 12.08
N ASP A 82 -25.62 32.85 11.93
CA ASP A 82 -25.21 31.97 13.03
C ASP A 82 -23.82 31.38 12.71
N PRO A 83 -22.87 31.40 13.66
CA PRO A 83 -21.53 30.89 13.45
C PRO A 83 -21.57 29.37 13.65
N GLU A 84 -21.57 28.60 12.56
CA GLU A 84 -21.22 27.18 12.69
C GLU A 84 -19.74 27.10 13.01
N LYS A 85 -19.50 26.96 14.32
CA LYS A 85 -18.24 26.64 14.98
C LYS A 85 -17.66 25.37 14.37
N GLY A 86 -17.02 25.51 13.22
CA GLY A 86 -16.03 24.57 12.73
C GLY A 86 -14.95 24.50 13.79
N SER A 87 -14.91 23.37 14.51
CA SER A 87 -13.82 23.01 15.40
C SER A 87 -12.55 22.88 14.55
N GLY A 88 -11.95 24.03 14.27
CA GLY A 88 -10.62 24.14 13.73
C GLY A 88 -9.69 23.58 14.78
N SER A 89 -9.35 22.31 14.64
CA SER A 89 -8.20 21.74 15.31
C SER A 89 -7.03 22.65 14.95
N SER A 90 -6.53 23.40 15.92
CA SER A 90 -5.34 24.25 15.80
C SER A 90 -4.13 23.36 15.54
N ALA A 91 -4.04 22.82 14.32
CA ALA A 91 -2.84 22.21 13.83
C ALA A 91 -1.82 23.34 13.70
N LYS A 92 -0.67 23.16 14.35
CA LYS A 92 0.45 24.08 14.22
C LYS A 92 0.79 24.24 12.74
N PRO A 93 1.03 25.47 12.23
CA PRO A 93 1.30 25.71 10.80
C PRO A 93 2.38 24.78 10.22
N ASP A 94 3.48 24.59 10.95
CA ASP A 94 4.60 23.72 10.55
C ASP A 94 4.21 22.24 10.33
N GLU A 95 3.20 21.76 11.05
CA GLU A 95 2.85 20.34 11.06
C GLU A 95 1.89 19.97 9.91
N THR A 96 0.97 20.87 9.59
CA THR A 96 0.15 20.78 8.38
C THR A 96 1.03 20.85 7.13
N ASP A 97 2.09 21.66 7.18
CA ASP A 97 3.02 21.84 6.07
C ASP A 97 3.84 20.57 5.80
N LYS A 98 4.43 19.94 6.83
CA LYS A 98 5.18 18.68 6.65
C LYS A 98 4.32 17.56 6.07
N ARG A 99 3.09 17.39 6.58
CA ARG A 99 2.17 16.36 6.08
C ARG A 99 1.77 16.61 4.63
N SER A 100 1.53 17.87 4.28
CA SER A 100 1.23 18.26 2.90
C SER A 100 2.45 18.03 2.00
N LYS A 101 3.67 18.25 2.51
CA LYS A 101 4.90 18.00 1.76
C LYS A 101 5.08 16.55 1.35
N VAL A 102 4.71 15.61 2.22
CA VAL A 102 4.72 14.16 1.88
C VAL A 102 3.83 13.89 0.66
N ILE A 103 2.63 14.47 0.63
CA ILE A 103 1.69 14.31 -0.49
C ILE A 103 2.18 15.04 -1.76
N GLU A 104 2.76 16.23 -1.64
CA GLU A 104 3.38 16.90 -2.77
C GLU A 104 4.49 16.06 -3.40
N LEU A 105 5.38 15.49 -2.58
CA LEU A 105 6.43 14.60 -3.04
C LEU A 105 5.85 13.34 -3.69
N ALA A 106 4.79 12.75 -3.12
CA ALA A 106 4.09 11.61 -3.72
C ALA A 106 3.60 11.92 -5.15
N LYS A 107 3.07 13.12 -5.36
CA LYS A 107 2.59 13.58 -6.69
C LYS A 107 3.70 13.75 -7.71
N THR A 108 4.95 14.00 -7.30
CA THR A 108 6.08 14.17 -8.24
C THR A 108 6.39 12.92 -9.07
N TRP A 109 5.95 11.75 -8.60
CA TRP A 109 6.06 10.50 -9.37
C TRP A 109 4.90 10.31 -10.36
N ASN A 110 4.11 11.36 -10.60
CA ASN A 110 3.07 11.49 -11.63
C ASN A 110 2.03 10.37 -11.62
N PRO A 111 1.37 10.07 -10.48
CA PRO A 111 0.34 9.05 -10.41
C PRO A 111 -0.73 9.28 -11.49
N HIS A 112 -1.29 8.19 -12.00
CA HIS A 112 -2.38 8.22 -12.99
C HIS A 112 -2.04 8.83 -14.36
N SER A 113 -0.76 9.05 -14.66
CA SER A 113 -0.33 9.56 -15.95
C SER A 113 0.45 8.52 -16.77
N SER A 114 0.72 8.84 -18.05
CA SER A 114 1.68 8.10 -18.88
C SER A 114 3.14 8.30 -18.45
N ARG A 115 3.41 9.30 -17.59
CA ARG A 115 4.74 9.62 -17.03
C ARG A 115 4.92 9.07 -15.60
N ARG A 116 4.00 8.23 -15.13
CA ARG A 116 4.09 7.62 -13.81
C ARG A 116 5.38 6.80 -13.70
N VAL A 117 6.03 6.82 -12.53
CA VAL A 117 7.24 6.02 -12.31
C VAL A 117 6.87 4.53 -12.31
N PRO A 118 7.44 3.70 -13.20
CA PRO A 118 7.14 2.26 -13.26
C PRO A 118 7.56 1.55 -11.98
N TYR A 119 6.87 0.46 -11.63
CA TYR A 119 7.27 -0.37 -10.50
C TYR A 119 8.41 -1.29 -10.89
N SER A 120 9.46 -1.29 -10.08
CA SER A 120 10.55 -2.25 -10.20
C SER A 120 11.24 -2.41 -8.87
N GLN A 121 11.57 -3.67 -8.55
CA GLN A 121 12.34 -4.08 -7.37
C GLN A 121 13.84 -3.79 -7.53
N THR A 122 14.29 -3.52 -8.76
CA THR A 122 15.71 -3.36 -9.09
C THR A 122 16.05 -1.96 -9.61
N ASP A 123 15.05 -1.20 -10.07
CA ASP A 123 15.30 0.10 -10.70
C ASP A 123 15.21 1.26 -9.70
N TYR A 124 15.72 2.40 -10.14
CA TYR A 124 15.82 3.61 -9.34
C TYR A 124 15.27 4.82 -10.09
N HIS A 125 14.67 5.74 -9.34
CA HIS A 125 14.23 7.05 -9.80
C HIS A 125 14.79 8.12 -8.86
N ASN A 126 15.62 9.02 -9.38
CA ASN A 126 16.34 10.05 -8.60
C ASN A 126 17.13 9.48 -7.41
N GLY A 127 17.61 8.23 -7.52
CA GLY A 127 18.38 7.51 -6.51
C GLY A 127 17.56 6.79 -5.43
N TYR A 128 16.22 6.82 -5.50
CA TYR A 128 15.35 5.97 -4.67
C TYR A 128 14.89 4.75 -5.47
N ARG A 129 14.72 3.59 -4.80
CA ARG A 129 14.16 2.41 -5.47
C ARG A 129 12.74 2.68 -5.96
N THR A 130 12.36 2.13 -7.10
CA THR A 130 11.01 2.27 -7.67
C THR A 130 10.02 1.20 -7.15
N ASP A 131 10.23 0.74 -5.92
CA ASP A 131 9.34 -0.18 -5.20
C ASP A 131 8.47 0.58 -4.17
N CYS A 132 7.59 -0.15 -3.46
CA CYS A 132 6.67 0.42 -2.47
C CYS A 132 7.41 1.21 -1.37
N SER A 133 8.47 0.63 -0.81
CA SER A 133 9.26 1.23 0.27
C SER A 133 10.19 2.35 -0.18
N GLY A 134 10.73 2.27 -1.40
CA GLY A 134 11.57 3.31 -1.99
C GLY A 134 10.76 4.56 -2.33
N PHE A 135 9.51 4.39 -2.78
CA PHE A 135 8.58 5.50 -2.93
C PHE A 135 8.30 6.22 -1.60
N VAL A 136 8.04 5.48 -0.53
CA VAL A 136 7.87 6.08 0.81
C VAL A 136 9.15 6.74 1.32
N ALA A 137 10.31 6.14 1.08
CA ALA A 137 11.58 6.74 1.44
C ALA A 137 11.79 8.10 0.72
N MET A 138 11.35 8.20 -0.53
CA MET A 138 11.36 9.44 -1.30
C MET A 138 10.40 10.47 -0.71
N THR A 139 9.14 10.11 -0.43
CA THR A 139 8.14 11.08 0.10
C THR A 139 8.48 11.59 1.49
N LEU A 140 9.21 10.80 2.29
CA LEU A 140 9.70 11.20 3.61
C LEU A 140 11.09 11.86 3.56
N GLY A 141 11.69 12.00 2.37
CA GLY A 141 13.04 12.56 2.20
C GLY A 141 14.09 11.84 3.04
N LEU A 142 14.05 10.50 3.07
CA LEU A 142 15.04 9.68 3.76
C LEU A 142 16.35 9.63 2.96
N ALA A 143 17.44 9.23 3.62
CA ALA A 143 18.70 8.95 2.93
C ALA A 143 18.48 7.88 1.85
N LYS A 144 19.08 8.08 0.67
CA LYS A 144 18.98 7.18 -0.47
C LYS A 144 19.82 5.91 -0.23
N PRO A 145 19.38 4.73 -0.68
CA PRO A 145 18.12 4.47 -1.39
C PRO A 145 16.90 4.30 -0.46
N GLY A 146 17.12 4.36 0.85
CA GLY A 146 16.10 4.19 1.89
C GLY A 146 15.96 2.75 2.39
N PRO A 147 15.33 2.55 3.56
CA PRO A 147 15.02 1.22 4.08
C PRO A 147 14.03 0.46 3.17
N ASN A 148 13.99 -0.87 3.29
CA ASN A 148 12.89 -1.67 2.77
C ASN A 148 11.66 -1.60 3.71
N THR A 149 10.55 -2.25 3.37
CA THR A 149 9.32 -2.21 4.16
C THR A 149 9.51 -2.67 5.61
N VAL A 150 10.32 -3.72 5.85
CA VAL A 150 10.66 -4.16 7.22
C VAL A 150 11.48 -3.11 7.95
N GLY A 151 12.46 -2.50 7.29
CA GLY A 151 13.25 -1.43 7.88
C GLY A 151 12.41 -0.21 8.24
N LEU A 152 11.40 0.14 7.42
CA LEU A 152 10.48 1.25 7.69
C LEU A 152 9.66 1.06 8.98
N THR A 153 9.35 -0.18 9.39
CA THR A 153 8.61 -0.43 10.65
C THR A 153 9.46 -0.23 11.91
N SER A 154 10.78 -0.09 11.78
CA SER A 154 11.65 0.14 12.93
C SER A 154 11.37 1.49 13.60
N SER A 155 11.55 1.53 14.92
CA SER A 155 11.36 2.72 15.76
C SER A 155 12.22 3.92 15.35
N ARG A 156 13.26 3.70 14.54
CA ARG A 156 14.09 4.74 13.92
C ARG A 156 13.29 5.59 12.93
N TYR A 157 12.37 4.98 12.17
CA TYR A 157 11.67 5.65 11.07
C TYR A 157 10.19 5.89 11.37
N THR A 158 9.54 4.97 12.08
CA THR A 158 8.11 5.05 12.34
C THR A 158 7.75 4.64 13.77
N GLU A 159 6.54 4.97 14.16
CA GLU A 159 5.88 4.47 15.37
C GLU A 159 4.53 3.86 15.03
N ARG A 160 4.13 2.83 15.76
CA ARG A 160 2.86 2.15 15.57
C ARG A 160 1.72 3.02 16.12
N ILE A 161 0.64 3.17 15.35
CA ILE A 161 -0.59 3.90 15.75
C ILE A 161 -1.83 3.04 15.50
N LYS A 162 -2.99 3.43 16.03
CA LYS A 162 -4.25 2.78 15.63
C LYS A 162 -4.66 3.23 14.23
N MET A 163 -5.38 2.38 13.49
CA MET A 163 -5.95 2.77 12.19
C MET A 163 -6.84 4.01 12.31
N SER A 164 -7.63 4.10 13.38
CA SER A 164 -8.51 5.25 13.64
C SER A 164 -7.77 6.57 13.90
N GLU A 165 -6.46 6.52 14.15
CA GLU A 165 -5.61 7.69 14.40
C GLU A 165 -4.90 8.19 13.14
N LEU A 166 -5.14 7.55 11.99
CA LEU A 166 -4.52 7.92 10.72
C LEU A 166 -4.77 9.40 10.39
N LYS A 167 -3.67 10.05 10.02
CA LYS A 167 -3.62 11.41 9.50
C LYS A 167 -2.88 11.40 8.17
N LYS A 168 -3.11 12.43 7.35
CA LYS A 168 -2.40 12.65 6.08
C LYS A 168 -0.88 12.44 6.23
N GLY A 169 -0.31 11.61 5.38
CA GLY A 169 1.12 11.24 5.38
C GLY A 169 1.49 10.06 6.28
N ASP A 170 0.57 9.55 7.12
CA ASP A 170 0.79 8.31 7.85
C ASP A 170 0.81 7.11 6.88
N LEU A 171 1.41 6.00 7.31
CA LEU A 171 1.66 4.82 6.50
C LEU A 171 0.76 3.68 6.94
N VAL A 172 0.34 2.85 5.99
CA VAL A 172 -0.29 1.55 6.27
C VAL A 172 0.57 0.48 5.62
N MET A 173 1.14 -0.40 6.44
CA MET A 173 2.23 -1.31 6.06
C MET A 173 1.92 -2.75 6.41
N ASP A 174 2.14 -3.63 5.43
CA ASP A 174 2.37 -5.05 5.65
C ASP A 174 3.88 -5.33 5.47
N ALA A 175 4.52 -5.77 6.55
CA ALA A 175 5.92 -6.11 6.59
C ALA A 175 6.17 -7.63 6.59
N GLU A 176 5.12 -8.45 6.51
CA GLU A 176 5.20 -9.90 6.54
C GLU A 176 5.47 -10.46 5.13
N GLY A 177 6.10 -11.65 5.05
CA GLY A 177 6.44 -12.29 3.78
C GLY A 177 7.75 -11.80 3.12
N THR A 178 7.77 -11.71 1.79
CA THR A 178 8.95 -11.46 0.95
C THR A 178 8.98 -10.03 0.39
N ASN A 179 10.06 -9.67 -0.32
CA ASN A 179 10.15 -8.38 -1.00
C ASN A 179 9.05 -8.14 -2.06
N THR A 180 8.38 -9.20 -2.53
CA THR A 180 7.30 -9.12 -3.53
C THR A 180 5.90 -9.15 -2.94
N THR A 181 5.75 -9.58 -1.68
CA THR A 181 4.44 -9.66 -1.00
C THR A 181 4.22 -8.50 -0.03
N ARG A 182 5.30 -8.01 0.59
CA ARG A 182 5.25 -6.84 1.48
C ARG A 182 4.79 -5.61 0.73
N HIS A 183 4.06 -4.74 1.43
CA HIS A 183 3.57 -3.52 0.81
C HIS A 183 3.41 -2.37 1.80
N VAL A 184 3.45 -1.16 1.25
CA VAL A 184 3.17 0.07 2.00
C VAL A 184 2.43 1.06 1.14
N VAL A 185 1.45 1.72 1.74
CA VAL A 185 0.71 2.84 1.16
C VAL A 185 0.79 4.07 2.07
N ILE A 186 0.67 5.25 1.48
CA ILE A 186 0.67 6.55 2.18
C ILE A 186 -0.78 7.03 2.26
N PHE A 187 -1.33 7.12 3.46
CA PHE A 187 -2.67 7.62 3.71
C PHE A 187 -2.75 9.13 3.40
N GLU A 188 -3.75 9.57 2.64
CA GLU A 188 -4.06 11.00 2.47
C GLU A 188 -5.26 11.43 3.32
N LYS A 189 -6.39 10.73 3.18
CA LYS A 189 -7.65 11.04 3.86
C LYS A 189 -8.59 9.85 3.85
N TRP A 190 -9.51 9.81 4.81
CA TRP A 190 -10.67 8.91 4.77
C TRP A 190 -11.55 9.23 3.56
N ALA A 191 -12.11 8.20 2.94
CA ALA A 191 -13.00 8.34 1.79
C ALA A 191 -14.46 8.58 2.21
N ASP A 192 -14.81 8.19 3.43
CA ASP A 192 -16.15 8.28 3.99
C ASP A 192 -16.09 8.54 5.51
N LYS A 193 -17.21 8.98 6.10
CA LYS A 193 -17.29 9.30 7.54
C LYS A 193 -17.25 8.06 8.45
N ALA A 194 -17.59 6.88 7.92
CA ALA A 194 -17.58 5.63 8.65
C ALA A 194 -16.17 4.99 8.69
N HIS A 195 -15.19 5.61 8.00
CA HIS A 195 -13.82 5.13 7.87
C HIS A 195 -13.76 3.70 7.29
N THR A 196 -14.63 3.37 6.33
CA THR A 196 -14.63 2.05 5.67
C THR A 196 -13.64 1.95 4.52
N SER A 197 -13.14 3.09 4.02
CA SER A 197 -12.01 3.14 3.10
C SER A 197 -11.29 4.50 3.16
N TYR A 198 -10.09 4.58 2.58
CA TYR A 198 -9.27 5.80 2.54
C TYR A 198 -8.54 5.97 1.22
N TRP A 199 -8.29 7.21 0.84
CA TRP A 199 -7.43 7.55 -0.29
C TRP A 199 -5.97 7.41 0.08
N ALA A 200 -5.20 6.72 -0.76
CA ALA A 200 -3.78 6.50 -0.55
C ALA A 200 -2.95 6.59 -1.83
N TYR A 201 -1.69 7.01 -1.67
CA TYR A 201 -0.65 6.91 -2.69
C TYR A 201 0.19 5.66 -2.48
N GLU A 202 0.61 5.03 -3.58
CA GLU A 202 1.49 3.88 -3.52
C GLU A 202 2.29 3.69 -4.80
N GLN A 203 3.33 2.87 -4.69
CA GLN A 203 4.11 2.35 -5.81
C GLN A 203 3.86 0.84 -5.85
N ARG A 204 3.14 0.35 -6.86
CA ARG A 204 2.66 -1.04 -6.91
C ARG A 204 2.95 -1.74 -8.24
N GLY A 205 3.13 -3.06 -8.18
CA GLY A 205 3.38 -3.90 -9.34
C GLY A 205 2.33 -3.73 -10.46
N ARG A 206 2.72 -4.03 -11.70
CA ARG A 206 1.95 -3.87 -12.95
C ARG A 206 1.64 -2.43 -13.37
N TYR A 207 1.56 -1.47 -12.45
CA TYR A 207 1.08 -0.12 -12.75
C TYR A 207 2.12 0.97 -12.46
N GLY A 208 2.87 0.86 -11.36
CA GLY A 208 3.76 1.92 -10.91
C GLY A 208 3.09 2.83 -9.89
N THR A 209 3.36 4.14 -9.97
CA THR A 209 2.78 5.13 -9.05
C THR A 209 1.28 5.28 -9.27
N ASP A 210 0.51 5.25 -8.19
CA ASP A 210 -0.95 5.25 -8.21
C ASP A 210 -1.55 6.04 -7.03
N TYR A 211 -2.82 6.43 -7.17
CA TYR A 211 -3.58 7.12 -6.12
C TYR A 211 -5.04 6.62 -6.10
N ARG A 212 -5.40 5.72 -5.20
CA ARG A 212 -6.76 5.10 -5.17
C ARG A 212 -7.25 4.85 -3.75
N THR A 213 -8.55 4.55 -3.63
CA THR A 213 -9.15 4.13 -2.37
C THR A 213 -8.66 2.74 -1.94
N ARG A 214 -8.41 2.57 -0.64
CA ARG A 214 -7.93 1.34 0.01
C ARG A 214 -8.69 1.09 1.29
N ASP A 215 -8.70 -0.18 1.66
CA ASP A 215 -9.27 -0.73 2.89
C ASP A 215 -8.22 -1.52 3.71
N TYR A 216 -6.94 -1.50 3.29
CA TYR A 216 -5.88 -2.21 4.00
C TYR A 216 -5.83 -1.80 5.47
N GLY A 217 -5.76 -2.78 6.37
CA GLY A 217 -5.67 -2.56 7.81
C GLY A 217 -7.01 -2.37 8.52
N LEU A 218 -8.13 -2.25 7.80
CA LEU A 218 -9.44 -1.99 8.43
C LEU A 218 -10.11 -3.26 8.97
N ASP A 219 -9.80 -4.43 8.39
CA ASP A 219 -10.29 -5.71 8.90
C ASP A 219 -9.52 -6.15 10.15
N SER A 220 -10.23 -6.78 11.10
CA SER A 220 -9.69 -7.22 12.39
C SER A 220 -8.53 -8.22 12.28
N GLY A 221 -8.47 -8.98 11.19
CA GLY A 221 -7.41 -9.95 10.88
C GLY A 221 -6.31 -9.44 9.95
N SER A 222 -6.37 -8.18 9.50
CA SER A 222 -5.45 -7.65 8.50
C SER A 222 -3.99 -7.64 8.99
N GLU A 223 -3.06 -8.12 8.16
CA GLU A 223 -1.61 -8.00 8.38
C GLU A 223 -1.16 -6.53 8.34
N TYR A 224 -1.82 -5.71 7.52
CA TYR A 224 -1.53 -4.28 7.43
C TYR A 224 -1.80 -3.53 8.72
N LYS A 225 -0.77 -2.79 9.14
CA LYS A 225 -0.71 -2.04 10.39
C LYS A 225 -0.44 -0.56 10.07
N ALA A 226 -1.08 0.36 10.78
CA ALA A 226 -0.84 1.81 10.68
C ALA A 226 0.42 2.26 11.43
N TYR A 227 1.17 3.17 10.82
CA TYR A 227 2.39 3.73 11.36
C TYR A 227 2.48 5.23 11.09
N ARG A 228 2.97 5.99 12.06
CA ARG A 228 3.31 7.39 11.89
C ARG A 228 4.82 7.53 11.66
N PRO A 229 5.26 8.15 10.56
CA PRO A 229 6.66 8.51 10.38
C PRO A 229 7.15 9.41 11.52
N LYS A 230 8.34 9.15 12.06
CA LYS A 230 8.94 9.96 13.14
C LYS A 230 9.14 11.42 12.76
N LYS A 231 9.37 11.70 11.48
CA LYS A 231 9.43 13.07 10.93
C LYS A 231 8.10 13.83 11.00
N LEU A 232 7.00 13.11 11.22
CA LEU A 232 5.64 13.61 11.37
C LEU A 232 5.10 13.38 12.79
N SER A 233 5.95 12.98 13.76
CA SER A 233 5.55 12.90 15.17
C SER A 233 5.65 14.31 15.76
N GLY A 234 4.51 14.90 16.13
CA GLY A 234 4.41 16.32 16.53
C GLY A 234 3.35 17.07 15.70
N ALA A 235 3.44 16.95 14.37
CA ALA A 235 2.55 16.30 13.40
C ALA A 235 1.01 16.48 13.44
#